data_AF-A0A821RMJ0-F1
#
_entry.id   AF-A0A821RMJ0-F1
#
_cell.length_a   1.000
_cell.length_b   1.000
_cell.length_c   1.000
_cell.angle_alpha   90.00
_cell.angle_beta   90.00
_cell.angle_gamma   90.00
#
_symmetry.space_group_name_H-M   'P 1'
#
loop_
_entity.id
_entity.type
_entity.pdbx_description
1 polymer ?
#
loop_
_entity_poly.entity_id
_entity_poly.type
_entity_poly.pdbx_seq_one_letter_code
_entity_poly.pdbx_strand_id
1 'polypeptide(L)'
;TTHLITNDDKYTLHSPLSIELIEAIANHYFCVSYRWLIDYIKYDRIVDQGAFEIEGEDTDYHSQDGSKRSRSIDKRHSFFENICFMIKCTENNDINMTNDRLQDLSTI
;
A
#
# COMPACT_ATOMS: atom_id res chain seq x y z
N THR A 1 -6.86 -5.20 -8.39
CA THR A 1 -7.28 -4.68 -7.07
C THR A 1 -7.48 -3.18 -7.18
N THR A 2 -8.46 -2.58 -6.49
CA THR A 2 -8.67 -1.11 -6.48
C THR A 2 -8.59 -0.52 -5.07
N HIS A 3 -8.77 -1.36 -4.06
CA HIS A 3 -8.74 -1.01 -2.64
C HIS A 3 -7.92 -2.07 -1.90
N LEU A 4 -7.13 -1.61 -0.94
CA LEU A 4 -6.66 -2.40 0.18
C LEU A 4 -7.51 -2.02 1.38
N ILE A 5 -8.08 -3.03 2.05
CA ILE A 5 -8.76 -2.86 3.33
C ILE A 5 -7.84 -3.44 4.40
N THR A 6 -7.44 -2.62 5.37
CA THR A 6 -6.45 -3.01 6.38
C THR A 6 -6.88 -2.63 7.80
N ASN A 7 -6.23 -3.21 8.79
CA ASN A 7 -6.39 -2.83 10.19
C ASN A 7 -5.65 -1.53 10.48
N ASP A 8 -6.16 -0.79 11.46
CA ASP A 8 -5.63 0.50 11.89
C ASP A 8 -5.66 0.63 13.42
N ASP A 9 -4.83 1.52 13.97
CA ASP A 9 -4.79 1.86 15.38
C ASP A 9 -6.13 2.40 15.86
N LYS A 10 -6.52 2.09 17.10
CA LYS A 10 -7.85 2.37 17.67
C LYS A 10 -8.28 3.84 17.58
N TYR A 11 -7.35 4.79 17.64
CA TYR A 11 -7.66 6.21 17.75
C TYR A 11 -7.28 7.03 16.52
N THR A 12 -6.44 6.47 15.65
CA THR A 12 -5.98 7.10 14.42
C THR A 12 -6.40 6.27 13.20
N LEU A 13 -6.06 6.71 12.00
CA LEU A 13 -6.13 5.91 10.79
C LEU A 13 -4.74 5.41 10.40
N HIS A 14 -3.88 5.12 11.38
CA HIS A 14 -2.54 4.59 11.14
C HIS A 14 -2.58 3.07 11.07
N SER A 15 -1.92 2.49 10.07
CA SER A 15 -1.85 1.04 9.88
C SER A 15 -0.44 0.54 10.20
N PRO A 16 -0.27 -0.67 10.78
CA PRO A 16 1.03 -1.32 10.82
C PRO A 16 1.60 -1.48 9.41
N LEU A 17 2.90 -1.27 9.26
CA LEU A 17 3.55 -1.45 7.96
C LEU A 17 3.51 -2.92 7.53
N SER A 18 2.92 -3.17 6.35
CA SER A 18 2.86 -4.49 5.72
C SER A 18 3.28 -4.42 4.25
N ILE A 19 3.64 -5.57 3.67
CA ILE A 19 4.00 -5.66 2.25
C ILE A 19 2.81 -5.26 1.38
N GLU A 20 1.61 -5.70 1.74
CA GLU A 20 0.38 -5.39 1.02
C GLU A 20 0.07 -3.88 1.04
N LEU A 21 0.35 -3.20 2.15
CA LEU A 21 0.21 -1.74 2.26
C LEU A 21 1.19 -1.02 1.35
N ILE A 22 2.46 -1.43 1.34
CA ILE A 22 3.48 -0.86 0.45
C ILE A 22 3.08 -1.07 -1.02
N GLU A 23 2.68 -2.29 -1.39
CA GLU A 23 2.24 -2.63 -2.74
C GLU A 23 1.01 -1.83 -3.16
N ALA A 24 0.02 -1.67 -2.27
CA ALA A 24 -1.19 -0.91 -2.57
C ALA A 24 -0.88 0.58 -2.79
N ILE A 25 -0.02 1.18 -1.96
CA ILE A 25 0.42 2.57 -2.12
C ILE A 25 1.18 2.74 -3.44
N ALA A 26 2.11 1.82 -3.75
CA ALA A 26 2.91 1.85 -4.98
C ALA A 26 2.05 1.71 -6.25
N ASN A 27 0.94 0.97 -6.17
CA ASN A 27 -0.01 0.81 -7.27
C ASN A 27 -1.11 1.90 -7.30
N HIS A 28 -1.00 2.94 -6.47
CA HIS A 28 -1.99 4.02 -6.38
C HIS A 28 -3.41 3.52 -6.04
N TYR A 29 -3.53 2.48 -5.21
CA TYR A 29 -4.80 1.98 -4.71
C TYR A 29 -5.27 2.76 -3.48
N PHE A 30 -6.58 2.77 -3.25
CA PHE A 30 -7.13 3.27 -2.00
C PHE A 30 -6.74 2.34 -0.85
N CYS A 31 -6.09 2.86 0.18
CA CYS A 31 -5.77 2.11 1.39
C CYS A 31 -6.72 2.58 2.48
N VAL A 32 -7.66 1.72 2.90
CA VAL A 32 -8.81 2.11 3.73
C VAL A 32 -8.85 1.25 4.99
N SER A 33 -9.20 1.86 6.12
CA SER A 33 -9.46 1.16 7.38
C SER A 33 -10.65 0.19 7.26
N TYR A 34 -10.55 -0.96 7.94
CA TYR A 34 -11.65 -1.91 8.09
C TYR A 34 -12.91 -1.28 8.72
N ARG A 35 -12.77 -0.17 9.47
CA ARG A 35 -13.90 0.59 10.03
C ARG A 35 -14.87 1.09 8.96
N TRP A 36 -14.38 1.34 7.74
CA TRP A 36 -15.24 1.71 6.62
C TRP A 36 -16.30 0.64 6.31
N LEU A 37 -15.91 -0.64 6.35
CA LEU A 37 -16.85 -1.74 6.17
C LEU A 37 -17.84 -1.85 7.34
N ILE A 38 -17.38 -1.62 8.57
CA ILE A 38 -18.24 -1.62 9.75
C ILE A 38 -19.31 -0.55 9.61
N ASP A 39 -18.94 0.66 9.22
CA ASP A 39 -19.88 1.76 9.04
C ASP A 39 -20.82 1.52 7.87
N TYR A 40 -20.34 0.98 6.75
CA TYR A 40 -21.18 0.56 5.64
C TYR A 40 -22.28 -0.42 6.10
N ILE A 41 -21.91 -1.46 6.86
CA ILE A 41 -22.84 -2.47 7.37
C ILE A 41 -23.80 -1.87 8.39
N LYS A 42 -23.29 -1.04 9.31
CA LYS A 42 -24.06 -0.47 10.41
C LYS A 42 -25.14 0.50 9.94
N TYR A 43 -24.83 1.29 8.91
CA TYR A 43 -25.72 2.34 8.41
C TYR A 43 -26.48 1.95 7.13
N ASP A 44 -26.24 0.76 6.59
CA ASP A 44 -26.85 0.22 5.37
C ASP A 44 -26.82 1.23 4.20
N ARG A 45 -25.67 1.88 4.04
CA ARG A 45 -25.47 2.91 3.01
C ARG A 45 -24.02 2.97 2.57
N ILE A 46 -23.82 3.40 1.33
CA ILE A 46 -22.48 3.74 0.83
C ILE A 46 -21.94 4.93 1.65
N VAL A 47 -20.83 4.69 2.33
CA VAL A 47 -20.10 5.70 3.10
C VAL A 47 -18.88 6.13 2.28
N ASP A 48 -18.54 7.42 2.32
CA ASP A 48 -17.33 7.91 1.66
C ASP A 48 -16.08 7.25 2.25
N GLN A 49 -15.32 6.54 1.41
CA GLN A 49 -14.09 5.87 1.78
C GLN A 49 -12.95 6.83 2.10
N GLY A 50 -13.00 8.07 1.60
CA GLY A 50 -11.97 9.08 1.86
C GLY A 50 -11.83 9.43 3.34
N ALA A 51 -12.93 9.35 4.11
CA ALA A 51 -12.94 9.57 5.55
C ALA A 51 -12.27 8.44 6.37
N PHE A 52 -11.93 7.32 5.73
CA PHE A 52 -11.33 6.14 6.34
C PHE A 52 -9.99 5.78 5.70
N GLU A 53 -9.43 6.66 4.88
CA GLU A 53 -8.15 6.43 4.21
C GLU A 53 -7.00 6.44 5.22
N ILE A 54 -6.08 5.48 5.10
CA ILE A 54 -4.95 5.34 6.02
C ILE A 54 -4.04 6.56 5.93
N GLU A 55 -3.77 7.22 7.06
CA GLU A 55 -3.04 8.49 7.14
C GLU A 55 -1.52 8.30 7.31
N GLY A 56 -1.09 7.14 7.79
CA GLY A 56 0.32 6.87 8.10
C GLY A 56 0.57 5.50 8.70
N GLU A 57 1.81 5.31 9.14
CA GLU A 57 2.27 4.13 9.86
C GLU A 57 2.15 4.34 11.38
N ASP A 58 1.96 3.25 12.13
CA ASP A 58 1.76 3.28 13.59
C ASP A 58 2.96 3.87 14.37
N THR A 59 4.14 3.96 13.76
CA THR A 59 5.37 4.43 14.42
C THR A 59 5.57 5.95 14.38
N ASP A 60 4.84 6.67 13.52
CA ASP A 60 5.04 8.11 13.32
C ASP A 60 3.90 8.93 13.94
N TYR A 61 4.25 9.88 14.81
CA TYR A 61 3.30 10.82 15.43
C TYR A 61 2.76 11.88 14.45
N HIS A 62 3.16 11.82 13.17
CA HIS A 62 2.78 12.79 12.15
C HIS A 62 2.16 12.06 10.96
N SER A 63 0.97 12.49 10.55
CA SER A 63 0.33 12.00 9.33
C SER A 63 1.21 12.33 8.12
N GLN A 64 1.49 11.33 7.30
CA GLN A 64 2.31 11.49 6.10
C GLN A 64 1.47 11.46 4.82
N ASP A 65 0.17 11.13 4.92
CA ASP A 65 -0.80 11.06 3.82
C ASP A 65 -0.26 10.31 2.59
N GLY A 66 0.63 9.34 2.80
CA GLY A 66 1.39 8.70 1.72
C GLY A 66 0.51 7.98 0.71
N SER A 67 -0.52 7.30 1.21
CA SER A 67 -1.59 6.65 0.43
C SER A 67 -2.34 7.65 -0.44
N LYS A 68 -2.82 8.75 0.16
CA LYS A 68 -3.57 9.81 -0.51
C LYS A 68 -2.72 10.55 -1.53
N ARG A 69 -1.47 10.84 -1.17
CA ARG A 69 -0.48 11.45 -2.06
C ARG A 69 -0.24 10.57 -3.27
N SER A 70 -0.01 9.26 -3.08
CA SER A 70 0.23 8.37 -4.22
C SER A 70 -0.93 8.43 -5.20
N ARG A 71 -2.18 8.35 -4.74
CA ARG A 71 -3.36 8.45 -5.63
C ARG A 71 -3.55 9.80 -6.32
N SER A 72 -3.04 10.87 -5.74
CA SER A 72 -3.21 12.24 -6.25
C SER A 72 -2.20 12.60 -7.34
N ILE A 73 -1.09 11.86 -7.43
CA ILE A 73 -0.07 12.03 -8.46
C ILE A 73 -0.56 11.27 -9.72
N ASP A 74 -0.32 11.83 -10.92
CA ASP A 74 -0.59 11.12 -12.17
C ASP A 74 0.12 9.75 -12.15
N LYS A 75 -0.57 8.69 -12.56
CA LYS A 75 -0.04 7.31 -12.61
C LYS A 75 1.21 7.19 -13.48
N ARG A 76 1.45 8.16 -14.37
CA ARG A 76 2.67 8.24 -15.18
C ARG A 76 3.89 8.65 -14.37
N HIS A 77 3.71 9.31 -13.22
CA HIS A 77 4.79 9.71 -12.33
C HIS A 77 5.02 8.65 -11.27
N SER A 78 5.79 7.62 -11.64
CA SER A 78 6.32 6.68 -10.66
C SER A 78 7.38 7.37 -9.80
N PHE A 79 7.37 7.12 -8.49
CA PHE A 79 8.37 7.70 -7.57
C PHE A 79 9.81 7.30 -7.95
N PHE A 80 9.97 6.16 -8.62
CA PHE A 80 11.25 5.64 -9.07
C PHE A 80 11.41 5.62 -10.59
N GLU A 81 10.69 6.47 -11.30
CA GLU A 81 10.80 6.57 -12.75
C GLU A 81 12.26 6.85 -13.16
N ASN A 82 12.78 6.07 -14.11
CA ASN A 82 14.15 6.14 -14.60
C ASN A 82 15.25 5.86 -13.56
N ILE A 83 14.94 5.15 -12.47
CA ILE A 83 15.93 4.69 -11.49
C ILE A 83 16.11 3.16 -11.59
N CYS A 84 17.36 2.71 -11.65
CA CYS A 84 17.71 1.29 -11.58
C CYS A 84 18.24 0.96 -10.19
N PHE A 85 17.62 0.00 -9.51
CA PHE A 85 18.09 -0.51 -8.21
C PHE A 85 18.76 -1.87 -8.38
N MET A 86 19.81 -2.10 -7.60
CA MET A 86 20.41 -3.42 -7.41
C MET A 86 20.17 -3.84 -5.97
N ILE A 87 19.25 -4.77 -5.75
CA ILE A 87 19.05 -5.39 -4.45
C ILE A 87 20.15 -6.45 -4.27
N LYS A 88 21.14 -6.16 -3.44
CA LYS A 88 22.21 -7.10 -3.12
C LYS A 88 21.82 -7.90 -1.88
N CYS A 89 21.81 -9.22 -1.99
CA CYS A 89 21.71 -10.09 -0.82
C CYS A 89 23.06 -10.06 -0.09
N THR A 90 23.06 -9.68 1.18
CA THR A 90 24.29 -9.53 1.99
C THR A 90 24.60 -10.75 2.85
N GLU A 91 23.74 -11.77 2.85
CA GLU A 91 23.94 -13.02 3.57
C GLU A 91 24.09 -14.16 2.57
N ASN A 92 25.03 -15.08 2.80
CA ASN A 92 25.31 -16.28 1.98
C ASN A 92 24.16 -17.32 1.96
N ASN A 93 22.92 -16.91 2.15
CA ASN A 93 21.76 -17.74 1.92
C ASN A 93 21.29 -17.47 0.49
N ASP A 94 21.89 -18.19 -0.45
CA ASP A 94 21.46 -18.24 -1.84
C ASP A 94 19.97 -18.61 -1.88
N ILE A 95 19.10 -17.61 -1.98
CA ILE A 95 17.73 -17.83 -2.41
C ILE A 95 17.86 -18.21 -3.88
N ASN A 96 17.82 -19.51 -4.16
CA ASN A 96 17.69 -20.03 -5.51
C ASN A 96 16.38 -19.47 -6.10
N MET A 97 16.46 -18.30 -6.74
CA MET A 97 15.44 -17.88 -7.68
C MET A 97 15.52 -18.83 -8.85
N THR A 98 14.73 -19.90 -8.82
CA THR A 98 14.55 -20.76 -9.98
C THR A 98 13.98 -19.94 -11.12
N ASN A 99 14.49 -20.20 -12.33
CA ASN A 99 14.18 -19.47 -13.56
C ASN A 99 12.68 -19.37 -13.90
N ASP A 100 11.84 -20.17 -13.25
CA ASP A 100 10.38 -20.16 -13.42
C ASP A 100 9.74 -18.82 -13.02
N ARG A 101 10.37 -18.00 -12.16
CA ARG A 101 9.83 -16.69 -11.75
C ARG A 101 10.40 -15.48 -12.51
N LEU A 102 11.43 -15.68 -13.33
CA LEU A 102 12.05 -14.62 -14.15
C LEU A 102 11.36 -14.43 -15.51
N GLN A 103 10.66 -15.46 -16.01
CA GLN A 103 9.87 -15.34 -17.25
C GLN A 103 8.67 -14.41 -17.07
N ASP A 104 8.08 -14.35 -15.87
CA ASP A 104 6.95 -13.45 -15.58
C ASP A 104 7.34 -11.95 -15.59
N LEU A 105 8.61 -11.63 -15.34
CA LEU A 105 9.12 -10.25 -15.33
C LEU A 105 9.57 -9.74 -16.71
N SER A 106 9.71 -10.63 -17.70
CA SER A 106 10.19 -10.28 -19.06
C SER A 106 9.08 -10.19 -20.10
N THR A 107 7.81 -10.30 -19.69
CA THR A 107 6.65 -10.31 -20.59
C THR A 107 5.70 -9.10 -20.42
N ILE A 108 6.19 -7.96 -19.91
CA ILE A 108 5.45 -6.67 -19.91
C ILE A 108 6.08 -5.74 -20.95
#